data_AF-A0A836CAN8-F1
#
_entry.id   AF-A0A836CAN8-F1
#
_cell.length_a   1.000
_cell.length_b   1.000
_cell.length_c   1.000
_cell.angle_alpha   90.00
_cell.angle_beta   90.00
_cell.angle_gamma   90.00
#
_symmetry.space_group_name_H-M   'P 1'
#
loop_
_entity.id
_entity.type
_entity.pdbx_description
1 polymer ?
#
loop_
_entity_poly.entity_id
_entity_poly.type
_entity_poly.pdbx_seq_one_letter_code
_entity_poly.pdbx_strand_id
1 'polypeptide(L)'
;MDWTSGPDRYCVSVGDEPSWGWTRVFTMHAFAVSKYHLLERLDPPSYRIVKGTHIKPERDWRCCFAFFAFDGPVPGSTQLFVQMRGEPHIRSRVALTHSERWEDHLSMYVFCMPMPNTAQFNVHYTVRSAESLDAFPEQDRIHLGEPRDRWELKLTFYAYPSPVVLLEEPP
;
A
#
# COMPACT_ATOMS: atom_id res chain seq x y z
N MET A 1 45.11 16.79 -23.30
CA MET A 1 44.15 15.76 -22.86
C MET A 1 43.17 15.58 -23.99
N ASP A 2 43.31 14.47 -24.70
CA ASP A 2 42.45 14.10 -25.81
C ASP A 2 41.19 13.44 -25.23
N TRP A 3 40.03 14.06 -25.43
CA TRP A 3 38.74 13.60 -24.91
C TRP A 3 37.98 12.74 -25.92
N THR A 4 38.65 12.21 -26.94
CA THR A 4 38.02 11.47 -28.06
C THR A 4 37.88 9.96 -27.84
N SER A 5 38.22 9.42 -26.67
CA SER A 5 38.37 7.97 -26.49
C SER A 5 37.21 7.30 -25.74
N GLY A 6 36.15 6.95 -26.48
CA GLY A 6 35.18 5.90 -26.15
C GLY A 6 33.84 6.38 -25.54
N PRO A 7 32.74 5.64 -25.73
CA PRO A 7 31.44 6.01 -25.16
C PRO A 7 31.53 6.06 -23.63
N ASP A 8 30.90 7.07 -23.03
CA ASP A 8 30.78 7.19 -21.58
C ASP A 8 30.26 5.87 -20.99
N ARG A 9 31.07 5.27 -20.10
CA ARG A 9 30.66 4.06 -19.39
C ARG A 9 30.09 4.50 -18.05
N TYR A 10 28.85 4.08 -17.78
CA TYR A 10 28.20 4.28 -16.50
C TYR A 10 28.06 2.95 -15.77
N CYS A 11 28.23 2.97 -14.46
CA CYS A 11 28.05 1.83 -13.58
C CYS A 11 27.24 2.28 -12.37
N VAL A 12 26.30 1.42 -11.93
CA VAL A 12 25.59 1.58 -10.66
C VAL A 12 26.16 0.56 -9.70
N SER A 13 26.76 1.04 -8.61
CA SER A 13 27.34 0.20 -7.56
C SER A 13 26.75 0.57 -6.20
N VAL A 14 26.69 -0.42 -5.31
CA VAL A 14 26.25 -0.22 -3.91
C VAL A 14 27.39 0.14 -2.95
N GLY A 15 28.64 0.21 -3.43
CA GLY A 15 29.80 0.53 -2.61
C GLY A 15 29.92 2.02 -2.26
N ASP A 16 30.47 2.29 -1.08
CA ASP A 16 30.70 3.65 -0.56
C ASP A 16 31.80 4.41 -1.29
N GLU A 17 32.57 3.75 -2.16
CA GLU A 17 33.59 4.35 -3.03
C GLU A 17 33.59 3.66 -4.41
N PRO A 18 33.87 4.41 -5.49
CA PRO A 18 34.00 3.83 -6.82
C PRO A 18 35.24 2.92 -6.88
N SER A 19 35.11 1.79 -7.58
CA SER A 19 36.25 0.93 -7.90
C SER A 19 37.28 1.67 -8.78
N TRP A 20 38.53 1.23 -8.76
CA TRP A 20 39.60 1.83 -9.57
C TRP A 20 39.20 2.00 -11.05
N GLY A 21 39.47 3.18 -11.61
CA GLY A 21 39.08 3.54 -12.98
C GLY A 21 37.65 4.11 -13.14
N TRP A 22 36.89 4.23 -12.04
CA TRP A 22 35.56 4.84 -12.04
C TRP A 22 35.53 6.14 -11.22
N THR A 23 34.70 7.09 -11.65
CA THR A 23 34.45 8.36 -10.94
C THR A 23 32.99 8.41 -10.49
N ARG A 24 32.75 8.78 -9.23
CA ARG A 24 31.39 9.01 -8.73
C ARG A 24 30.79 10.25 -9.40
N VAL A 25 29.65 10.06 -10.07
CA VAL A 25 28.89 11.17 -10.67
C VAL A 25 27.81 11.67 -9.70
N PHE A 26 27.02 10.78 -9.12
CA PHE A 26 26.00 11.11 -8.13
C PHE A 26 25.75 9.92 -7.19
N THR A 27 25.08 10.19 -6.07
CA THR A 27 24.59 9.18 -5.13
C THR A 27 23.06 9.16 -5.21
N MET A 28 22.47 7.97 -5.17
CA MET A 28 21.01 7.81 -5.06
C MET A 28 20.68 6.77 -4.01
N HIS A 29 19.49 6.89 -3.42
CA HIS A 29 18.93 5.89 -2.53
C HIS A 29 17.80 5.17 -3.26
N ALA A 30 17.80 3.83 -3.17
CA ALA A 30 16.72 2.99 -3.65
C ALA A 30 16.17 2.18 -2.48
N PHE A 31 14.86 2.07 -2.42
CA PHE A 31 14.16 1.34 -1.37
C PHE A 31 13.34 0.21 -1.99
N ALA A 32 13.32 -0.94 -1.34
CA ALA A 32 12.45 -2.04 -1.73
C ALA A 32 10.99 -1.64 -1.54
N VAL A 33 10.22 -1.72 -2.61
CA VAL A 33 8.78 -1.46 -2.62
C VAL A 33 8.04 -2.65 -3.18
N SER A 34 6.85 -2.87 -2.64
CA SER A 34 5.91 -3.85 -3.16
C SER A 34 4.62 -3.17 -3.58
N LYS A 35 3.97 -3.79 -4.58
CA LYS A 35 2.66 -3.34 -5.06
C LYS A 35 1.57 -3.98 -4.21
N TYR A 36 0.63 -3.15 -3.81
CA TYR A 36 -0.55 -3.51 -3.03
C TYR A 36 -1.79 -3.13 -3.84
N HIS A 37 -2.81 -3.94 -3.71
CA HIS A 37 -4.09 -3.71 -4.37
C HIS A 37 -5.22 -3.72 -3.34
N LEU A 38 -6.10 -2.73 -3.43
CA LEU A 38 -7.33 -2.73 -2.65
C LEU A 38 -8.43 -3.45 -3.43
N LEU A 39 -9.00 -4.46 -2.80
CA LEU A 39 -10.16 -5.18 -3.30
C LEU A 39 -11.39 -4.84 -2.46
N GLU A 40 -12.54 -4.73 -3.12
CA GLU A 40 -13.84 -4.57 -2.48
C GLU A 40 -14.83 -5.62 -2.98
N ARG A 41 -15.73 -6.02 -2.09
CA ARG A 41 -16.94 -6.79 -2.38
C ARG A 41 -18.11 -6.00 -1.82
N LEU A 42 -19.25 -6.00 -2.52
CA LEU A 42 -20.42 -5.20 -2.14
C LEU A 42 -21.41 -5.94 -1.24
N ASP A 43 -21.47 -7.27 -1.31
CA ASP A 43 -22.46 -8.07 -0.56
C ASP A 43 -21.83 -9.36 0.03
N PRO A 44 -21.63 -9.44 1.36
CA PRO A 44 -21.62 -8.32 2.28
C PRO A 44 -20.46 -7.36 1.94
N PRO A 45 -20.59 -6.05 2.25
CA PRO A 45 -19.50 -5.10 2.06
C PRO A 45 -18.24 -5.61 2.74
N SER A 46 -17.16 -5.81 1.98
CA SER A 46 -15.89 -6.33 2.48
C SER A 46 -14.75 -5.66 1.74
N TYR A 47 -13.68 -5.30 2.46
CA TYR A 47 -12.46 -4.79 1.87
C TYR A 47 -11.30 -5.70 2.26
N ARG A 48 -10.28 -5.77 1.41
CA ARG A 48 -9.00 -6.37 1.78
C ARG A 48 -7.89 -5.79 0.94
N ILE A 49 -6.68 -5.83 1.47
CA ILE A 49 -5.47 -5.42 0.77
C ILE A 49 -4.69 -6.69 0.45
N VAL A 50 -4.28 -6.84 -0.80
CA VAL A 50 -3.45 -7.96 -1.25
C VAL A 50 -2.13 -7.45 -1.79
N LYS A 51 -1.04 -8.13 -1.42
CA LYS A 51 0.31 -7.86 -1.93
C LYS A 51 0.54 -8.68 -3.20
N GLY A 52 1.02 -8.05 -4.27
CA GLY A 52 1.34 -8.74 -5.52
C GLY A 52 1.53 -7.78 -6.70
N THR A 53 2.23 -8.22 -7.74
CA THR A 53 2.42 -7.44 -8.97
C THR A 53 1.16 -7.40 -9.84
N HIS A 54 0.40 -8.49 -9.83
CA HIS A 54 -0.85 -8.67 -10.56
C HIS A 54 -1.95 -9.20 -9.65
N ILE A 55 -3.21 -9.02 -10.06
CA ILE A 55 -4.36 -9.65 -9.41
C ILE A 55 -5.00 -10.65 -10.36
N LYS A 56 -5.34 -11.84 -9.84
CA LYS A 56 -6.28 -12.75 -10.50
C LYS A 56 -7.71 -12.27 -10.24
N PRO A 57 -8.56 -12.13 -11.26
CA PRO A 57 -9.98 -11.91 -11.07
C PRO A 57 -10.54 -12.94 -10.07
N GLU A 58 -11.29 -12.45 -9.09
CA GLU A 58 -11.95 -13.30 -8.11
C GLU A 58 -13.44 -12.93 -8.12
N ARG A 59 -14.29 -13.96 -8.09
CA ARG A 59 -15.74 -13.78 -8.08
C ARG A 59 -16.15 -12.83 -6.95
N ASP A 60 -16.99 -11.86 -7.29
CA ASP A 60 -17.55 -10.86 -6.37
C ASP A 60 -16.54 -9.86 -5.78
N TRP A 61 -15.25 -9.91 -6.16
CA TRP A 61 -14.24 -8.94 -5.76
C TRP A 61 -13.85 -8.03 -6.92
N ARG A 62 -13.99 -6.71 -6.71
CA ARG A 62 -13.53 -5.67 -7.62
C ARG A 62 -12.24 -5.07 -7.11
N CYS A 63 -11.24 -4.93 -7.98
CA CYS A 63 -10.06 -4.14 -7.66
C CYS A 63 -10.36 -2.65 -7.81
N CYS A 64 -10.28 -1.90 -6.71
CA CYS A 64 -10.54 -0.46 -6.70
C CYS A 64 -9.35 0.32 -7.26
N PHE A 65 -8.16 0.07 -6.72
CA PHE A 65 -6.92 0.76 -7.06
C PHE A 65 -5.70 -0.01 -6.56
N ALA A 66 -4.52 0.41 -7.00
CA ALA A 66 -3.24 -0.12 -6.56
C ALA A 66 -2.26 0.99 -6.16
N PHE A 67 -1.30 0.66 -5.32
CA PHE A 67 -0.25 1.57 -4.87
C PHE A 67 1.02 0.80 -4.49
N PHE A 68 2.15 1.50 -4.44
CA PHE A 68 3.41 0.99 -3.91
C PHE A 68 3.63 1.48 -2.49
N ALA A 69 4.05 0.59 -1.62
CA ALA A 69 4.50 0.88 -0.26
C ALA A 69 5.81 0.14 0.03
N PHE A 70 6.57 0.62 1.02
CA PHE A 70 7.89 0.06 1.33
C PHE A 70 7.76 -1.26 2.08
N ASP A 71 8.68 -2.19 1.78
CA ASP A 71 8.76 -3.49 2.43
C ASP A 71 9.47 -3.44 3.79
N GLY A 72 10.21 -2.37 4.05
CA GLY A 72 10.92 -2.13 5.30
C GLY A 72 10.89 -0.66 5.70
N PRO A 73 11.40 -0.35 6.91
CA PRO A 73 11.44 1.02 7.40
C PRO A 73 12.35 1.88 6.54
N VAL A 74 11.82 3.00 6.06
CA VAL A 74 12.56 4.07 5.41
C VAL A 74 12.42 5.37 6.22
N PRO A 75 13.35 6.34 6.11
CA PRO A 75 13.26 7.60 6.84
C PRO A 75 11.91 8.29 6.66
N GLY A 76 11.23 8.58 7.76
CA GLY A 76 9.91 9.24 7.77
C GLY A 76 8.71 8.34 7.44
N SER A 77 8.91 7.03 7.26
CA SER A 77 7.81 6.08 7.08
C SER A 77 7.29 5.53 8.41
N THR A 78 6.01 5.15 8.39
CA THR A 78 5.29 4.53 9.50
C THR A 78 4.82 3.16 9.07
N GLN A 79 4.97 2.16 9.95
CA GLN A 79 4.44 0.82 9.70
C GLN A 79 2.92 0.81 9.90
N LEU A 80 2.21 0.29 8.91
CA LEU A 80 0.80 -0.06 8.99
C LEU A 80 0.65 -1.57 9.02
N PHE A 81 -0.24 -2.03 9.89
CA PHE A 81 -0.67 -3.41 9.99
C PHE A 81 -2.02 -3.55 9.34
N VAL A 82 -2.14 -4.51 8.42
CA VAL A 82 -3.41 -4.94 7.83
C VAL A 82 -3.75 -6.25 8.51
N GLN A 83 -4.84 -6.24 9.25
CA GLN A 83 -5.30 -7.40 9.99
C GLN A 83 -6.68 -7.82 9.50
N MET A 84 -6.98 -9.10 9.55
CA MET A 84 -8.24 -9.67 9.06
C MET A 84 -8.94 -10.49 10.13
N ARG A 85 -10.24 -10.72 9.91
CA ARG A 85 -11.05 -11.65 10.69
C ARG A 85 -12.12 -12.27 9.81
N GLY A 86 -12.28 -13.59 9.89
CA GLY A 86 -13.19 -14.34 9.01
C GLY A 86 -14.66 -14.37 9.43
N GLU A 87 -14.98 -14.14 10.71
CA GLU A 87 -16.32 -14.41 11.27
C GLU A 87 -17.07 -13.13 11.71
N PRO A 88 -18.39 -13.02 11.45
CA PRO A 88 -19.23 -13.87 10.58
C PRO A 88 -19.03 -13.61 9.07
N HIS A 89 -18.33 -12.53 8.73
CA HIS A 89 -17.92 -12.18 7.37
C HIS A 89 -16.46 -11.70 7.40
N ILE A 90 -15.79 -11.75 6.25
CA ILE A 90 -14.43 -11.21 6.09
C ILE A 90 -14.44 -9.73 6.42
N ARG A 91 -13.64 -9.36 7.40
CA ARG A 91 -13.39 -7.97 7.80
C ARG A 91 -11.90 -7.70 7.74
N SER A 92 -11.54 -6.54 7.23
CA SER A 92 -10.18 -6.02 7.31
C SER A 92 -10.14 -4.79 8.18
N ARG A 93 -9.03 -4.60 8.89
CA ARG A 93 -8.69 -3.33 9.50
C ARG A 93 -7.25 -2.93 9.18
N VAL A 94 -7.01 -1.63 9.13
CA VAL A 94 -5.70 -1.01 9.01
C VAL A 94 -5.41 -0.30 10.32
N ALA A 95 -4.29 -0.61 10.94
CA ALA A 95 -3.92 -0.10 12.26
C ALA A 95 -2.45 0.29 12.34
N LEU A 96 -2.13 1.20 13.24
CA LEU A 96 -0.74 1.56 13.60
C LEU A 96 -0.15 0.59 14.63
N THR A 97 -0.99 -0.21 15.28
CA THR A 97 -0.61 -1.15 16.32
C THR A 97 -1.26 -2.50 16.12
N HIS A 98 -0.53 -3.55 16.49
CA HIS A 98 -1.03 -4.92 16.53
C HIS A 98 -2.19 -5.06 17.53
N SER A 99 -3.14 -5.95 17.23
CA SER A 99 -4.13 -6.42 18.21
C SER A 99 -4.25 -7.92 18.16
N GLU A 100 -4.24 -8.53 19.35
CA GLU A 100 -4.46 -9.96 19.55
C GLU A 100 -5.87 -10.44 19.16
N ARG A 101 -6.83 -9.53 18.96
CA ARG A 101 -8.20 -9.85 18.55
C ARG A 101 -8.36 -10.06 17.04
N TRP A 102 -7.31 -9.78 16.28
CA TRP A 102 -7.30 -9.79 14.83
C TRP A 102 -6.10 -10.59 14.33
N GLU A 103 -6.25 -11.25 13.19
CA GLU A 103 -5.18 -12.03 12.60
C GLU A 103 -4.33 -11.12 11.70
N ASP A 104 -3.02 -11.14 11.89
CA ASP A 104 -2.10 -10.41 11.02
C ASP A 104 -2.13 -10.98 9.61
N HIS A 105 -2.43 -10.13 8.64
CA HIS A 105 -2.44 -10.51 7.24
C HIS A 105 -1.19 -10.05 6.52
N LEU A 106 -0.87 -8.75 6.62
CA LEU A 106 0.34 -8.16 6.07
C LEU A 106 0.70 -6.86 6.80
N SER A 107 1.92 -6.39 6.61
CA SER A 107 2.34 -5.06 7.03
C SER A 107 3.05 -4.33 5.89
N MET A 108 2.98 -3.01 5.90
CA MET A 108 3.63 -2.15 4.91
C MET A 108 4.08 -0.84 5.56
N TYR A 109 5.11 -0.21 5.00
CA TYR A 109 5.59 1.09 5.45
C TYR A 109 5.14 2.17 4.46
N VAL A 110 4.52 3.23 4.99
CA VAL A 110 3.94 4.34 4.20
C VAL A 110 4.30 5.67 4.83
N PHE A 111 4.09 6.78 4.12
CA PHE A 111 4.24 8.10 4.71
C PHE A 111 2.95 8.55 5.38
N CYS A 112 3.04 9.15 6.57
CA CYS A 112 1.90 9.82 7.22
C CYS A 112 1.81 11.32 6.88
N MET A 113 2.70 11.80 6.02
CA MET A 113 2.73 13.18 5.52
C MET A 113 2.83 13.16 3.98
N PRO A 114 2.35 14.22 3.29
CA PRO A 114 2.49 14.33 1.85
C PRO A 114 3.95 14.25 1.42
N MET A 115 4.23 13.50 0.35
CA MET A 115 5.55 13.39 -0.26
C MET A 115 5.44 13.64 -1.76
N PRO A 116 6.53 14.02 -2.45
CA PRO A 116 6.50 14.20 -3.90
C PRO A 116 5.98 12.93 -4.61
N ASN A 117 5.03 13.12 -5.52
CA ASN A 117 4.41 12.07 -6.34
C ASN A 117 3.61 10.99 -5.58
N THR A 118 3.30 11.20 -4.30
CA THR A 118 2.39 10.32 -3.58
C THR A 118 0.94 10.78 -3.71
N ALA A 119 0.02 9.82 -3.67
CA ALA A 119 -1.41 10.05 -3.55
C ALA A 119 -1.85 9.91 -2.09
N GLN A 120 -2.88 10.65 -1.70
CA GLN A 120 -3.49 10.54 -0.38
C GLN A 120 -4.47 9.37 -0.34
N PHE A 121 -4.39 8.56 0.71
CA PHE A 121 -5.29 7.44 0.98
C PHE A 121 -5.90 7.62 2.38
N ASN A 122 -7.22 7.60 2.43
CA ASN A 122 -7.96 7.74 3.69
C ASN A 122 -8.46 6.37 4.13
N VAL A 123 -8.03 5.95 5.31
CA VAL A 123 -8.61 4.80 6.00
C VAL A 123 -9.83 5.30 6.75
N HIS A 124 -11.00 4.77 6.42
CA HIS A 124 -12.23 5.01 7.16
C HIS A 124 -12.65 3.76 7.91
N TYR A 125 -13.36 3.93 9.01
CA TYR A 125 -13.94 2.84 9.78
C TYR A 125 -15.44 3.04 9.97
N THR A 126 -16.18 1.94 10.06
CA THR A 126 -17.61 1.99 10.38
C THR A 126 -17.79 2.27 11.87
N VAL A 127 -18.49 3.36 12.21
CA VAL A 127 -18.84 3.63 13.62
C VAL A 127 -20.06 2.83 13.99
N ARG A 128 -19.98 2.11 15.13
CA ARG A 128 -21.18 1.59 15.79
C ARG A 128 -22.00 2.78 16.26
N SER A 129 -23.00 3.19 15.48
CA SER A 129 -23.97 4.17 15.97
C SER A 129 -24.71 3.57 17.18
N ALA A 130 -24.78 4.32 18.28
CA ALA A 130 -25.56 3.94 19.46
C ALA A 130 -27.07 3.84 19.16
N GLU A 131 -27.52 4.46 18.07
CA GLU A 131 -28.92 4.48 17.60
C GLU A 131 -29.21 3.42 16.53
N SER A 132 -28.17 2.78 16.00
CA SER A 132 -28.28 1.71 15.01
C SER A 132 -28.58 0.38 15.70
N LEU A 133 -29.82 -0.09 15.58
CA LEU A 133 -30.20 -1.47 15.96
C LEU A 133 -29.38 -2.53 15.21
N ASP A 134 -28.76 -2.16 14.09
CA ASP A 134 -27.84 -3.01 13.36
C ASP A 134 -26.45 -2.96 14.00
N ALA A 135 -26.04 -4.07 14.63
CA ALA A 135 -24.68 -4.27 15.12
C ALA A 135 -23.73 -4.53 13.94
N PHE A 136 -23.46 -3.52 13.10
CA PHE A 136 -22.45 -3.68 12.07
C PHE A 136 -21.08 -3.91 12.74
N PRO A 137 -20.39 -5.02 12.41
CA PRO A 137 -19.10 -5.32 12.99
C PRO A 137 -18.05 -4.32 12.49
N GLU A 138 -17.07 -3.99 13.35
CA GLU A 138 -15.95 -3.08 13.01
C GLU A 138 -15.29 -3.51 11.69
N GLN A 139 -15.24 -2.58 10.73
CA GLN A 139 -14.63 -2.78 9.42
C GLN A 139 -14.00 -1.47 8.94
N ASP A 140 -12.79 -1.58 8.37
CA ASP A 140 -12.16 -0.46 7.69
C ASP A 140 -12.31 -0.56 6.17
N ARG A 141 -12.35 0.59 5.51
CA ARG A 141 -12.19 0.74 4.06
C ARG A 141 -11.07 1.73 3.78
N ILE A 142 -10.36 1.56 2.67
CA ILE A 142 -9.46 2.60 2.16
C ILE A 142 -10.14 3.27 0.97
N HIS A 143 -10.13 4.60 0.95
CA HIS A 143 -10.77 5.38 -0.09
C HIS A 143 -9.89 6.57 -0.50
N LEU A 144 -9.98 6.99 -1.77
CA LEU A 144 -9.20 8.11 -2.32
C LEU A 144 -9.89 9.47 -2.12
N GLY A 145 -11.16 9.48 -1.75
CA GLY A 145 -11.95 10.70 -1.52
C GLY A 145 -12.49 10.80 -0.09
N GLU A 146 -13.30 11.84 0.15
CA GLU A 146 -13.97 12.06 1.43
C GLU A 146 -14.92 10.91 1.82
N PRO A 147 -15.09 10.65 3.12
CA PRO A 147 -16.05 9.68 3.58
C PRO A 147 -17.46 10.11 3.19
N ARG A 148 -18.24 9.16 2.67
CA ARG A 148 -19.70 9.27 2.59
C ARG A 148 -20.33 8.39 3.66
N ASP A 149 -21.48 8.83 4.17
CA ASP A 149 -22.39 8.08 5.05
C ASP A 149 -21.80 7.73 6.44
N ARG A 150 -21.89 6.47 6.85
CA ARG A 150 -21.63 5.95 8.22
C ARG A 150 -20.14 5.73 8.54
N TRP A 151 -19.26 6.38 7.79
CA TRP A 151 -17.82 6.12 7.82
C TRP A 151 -17.08 7.32 8.38
N GLU A 152 -16.26 7.09 9.40
CA GLU A 152 -15.41 8.13 9.97
C GLU A 152 -13.96 7.95 9.53
N LEU A 153 -13.23 9.06 9.40
CA LEU A 153 -11.81 9.04 9.11
C LEU A 153 -11.03 8.50 10.30
N LYS A 154 -10.29 7.41 10.08
CA LYS A 154 -9.42 6.78 11.08
C LYS A 154 -8.01 7.32 11.01
N LEU A 155 -7.42 7.28 9.82
CA LEU A 155 -6.09 7.81 9.54
C LEU A 155 -5.95 8.11 8.05
N THR A 156 -4.97 8.96 7.73
CA THR A 156 -4.56 9.25 6.36
C THR A 156 -3.11 8.82 6.17
N PHE A 157 -2.82 8.20 5.03
CA PHE A 157 -1.46 7.88 4.62
C PHE A 157 -1.23 8.26 3.16
N TYR A 158 0.03 8.29 2.76
CA TYR A 158 0.47 8.67 1.43
C TYR A 158 1.35 7.57 0.86
N ALA A 159 1.03 7.15 -0.37
CA ALA A 159 1.72 6.10 -1.08
C ALA A 159 1.80 6.42 -2.58
N TYR A 160 2.70 5.75 -3.31
CA TYR A 160 2.83 6.01 -4.75
C TYR A 160 1.73 5.28 -5.52
N PRO A 161 0.84 5.99 -6.25
CA PRO A 161 -0.23 5.33 -6.98
C PRO A 161 0.34 4.42 -8.08
N SER A 162 -0.36 3.34 -8.36
CA SER A 162 0.05 2.36 -9.38
C SER A 162 -1.15 1.96 -10.25
N PRO A 163 -0.96 1.74 -11.56
CA PRO A 163 -2.00 1.17 -12.40
C PRO A 163 -2.45 -0.21 -11.88
N VAL A 164 -3.75 -0.49 -11.92
CA VAL A 164 -4.28 -1.84 -11.68
C VAL A 164 -3.89 -2.74 -12.85
N VAL A 165 -3.34 -3.91 -12.57
CA VAL A 165 -2.98 -4.90 -13.60
C VAL A 165 -3.67 -6.21 -13.26
N LEU A 166 -4.72 -6.52 -14.00
CA LEU A 166 -5.47 -7.77 -13.88
C LEU A 166 -4.82 -8.82 -14.79
N LEU A 167 -4.70 -10.05 -14.30
CA LEU A 167 -4.39 -11.20 -15.16
C LEU A 167 -5.66 -11.54 -15.95
N GLU A 168 -5.52 -11.68 -17.26
CA GLU A 168 -6.60 -12.23 -18.08
C GLU A 168 -6.88 -13.67 -17.61
N GLU A 169 -8.17 -14.04 -17.51
CA GLU A 169 -8.51 -15.44 -17.33
C GLU A 169 -8.07 -16.22 -18.59
N PRO A 170 -7.42 -17.38 -18.44
CA PRO A 170 -7.14 -18.22 -19.59
C PRO A 170 -8.48 -18.60 -20.27
N PRO A 171 -8.51 -18.64 -21.61
CA PRO A 171 -9.72 -18.91 -22.38
C PRO A 171 -10.33 -20.30 -22.11
#